data_AF-A0A838R6D9-F1
#
_entry.id   AF-A0A838R6D9-F1
#
_cell.length_a   1.000
_cell.length_b   1.000
_cell.length_c   1.000
_cell.angle_alpha   90.00
_cell.angle_beta   90.00
_cell.angle_gamma   90.00
#
_symmetry.space_group_name_H-M   'P 1'
#
loop_
_entity.id
_entity.type
_entity.pdbx_description
1 polymer ?
#
loop_
_entity_poly.entity_id
_entity_poly.type
_entity_poly.pdbx_seq_one_letter_code
_entity_poly.pdbx_strand_id
1 'polypeptide(L)'
;MIESLDELHDNLARFRAAVVAQVPEALTIARQVHYWVYDPASDTFAPCLFAAYRNMTMELYRQSSPMRHLEEEGATFDGTVAWRAVAKLVDDPIPDDKKSRSLERWLARHFGEAGATRFNKGKWRFCTLRGIHYWAFACDPRKYDALSACSVLDDIAWTADRLDPRVGDRAILWQAKGGGADRGIVGLGEIVEGPAVFPENEEERRFWKDEAPGLERRVRIRLIEAPGLPLWESSHSDLSKLAVARARGGTVFTLQEAQWQQICELAAAIADGPDKPEDMGQGWMSDPRCRRAVELHAQAIVEEHFSSLGYRVSDVSANRPYDLLCSKDDEERHVEVKGCTGIGETVFLTRNEVTHVRENPAMAVLALVTGIELRQTGGNVEATGGELRVIEPWTVLDGDLVAIQFQYKLPRI
;
A
#
# COMPACT_ATOMS: atom_id res chain seq x y z
N MET A 1 5.49 -13.95 7.93
CA MET A 1 4.24 -13.89 8.72
C MET A 1 3.26 -13.00 8.00
N ILE A 2 1.97 -13.10 8.28
CA ILE A 2 1.02 -12.10 7.77
C ILE A 2 1.36 -10.70 8.29
N GLU A 3 1.11 -9.69 7.49
CA GLU A 3 1.36 -8.28 7.82
C GLU A 3 0.12 -7.38 7.62
N SER A 4 -0.97 -7.90 7.04
CA SER A 4 -2.22 -7.17 6.83
C SER A 4 -3.45 -8.01 7.16
N LEU A 5 -4.59 -7.35 7.35
CA LEU A 5 -5.88 -8.02 7.54
C LEU A 5 -6.34 -8.76 6.27
N ASP A 6 -5.97 -8.26 5.09
CA ASP A 6 -6.33 -8.88 3.81
C ASP A 6 -5.64 -10.25 3.65
N GLU A 7 -4.35 -10.35 4.01
CA GLU A 7 -3.65 -11.64 4.01
C GLU A 7 -4.29 -12.63 5.00
N LEU A 8 -4.80 -12.13 6.13
CA LEU A 8 -5.52 -12.94 7.10
C LEU A 8 -6.86 -13.44 6.53
N HIS A 9 -7.65 -12.56 5.90
CA HIS A 9 -8.88 -12.91 5.20
C HIS A 9 -8.64 -13.96 4.10
N ASP A 10 -7.61 -13.77 3.27
CA ASP A 10 -7.25 -14.70 2.20
C ASP A 10 -6.92 -16.09 2.74
N ASN A 11 -6.17 -16.16 3.84
CA ASN A 11 -5.85 -17.44 4.47
C ASN A 11 -7.09 -18.12 5.07
N LEU A 12 -8.03 -17.35 5.63
CA LEU A 12 -9.32 -17.87 6.07
C LEU A 12 -10.11 -18.43 4.89
N ALA A 13 -10.16 -17.71 3.77
CA ALA A 13 -10.82 -18.15 2.55
C ALA A 13 -10.18 -19.43 1.97
N ARG A 14 -8.85 -19.54 1.99
CA ARG A 14 -8.12 -20.75 1.57
C ARG A 14 -8.42 -21.96 2.46
N PHE A 15 -8.42 -21.78 3.79
CA PHE A 15 -8.76 -22.87 4.70
C PHE A 15 -10.21 -23.32 4.50
N ARG A 16 -11.13 -22.37 4.36
CA ARG A 16 -12.52 -22.64 4.02
C ARG A 16 -12.64 -23.45 2.73
N ALA A 17 -11.94 -23.04 1.67
CA ALA A 17 -11.94 -23.73 0.39
C ALA A 17 -11.45 -25.18 0.53
N ALA A 18 -10.41 -25.43 1.33
CA ALA A 18 -9.93 -26.78 1.60
C ALA A 18 -10.94 -27.65 2.36
N VAL A 19 -11.68 -27.08 3.32
CA VAL A 19 -12.77 -27.77 4.03
C VAL A 19 -13.93 -28.07 3.08
N VAL A 20 -14.31 -27.13 2.21
CA VAL A 20 -15.36 -27.33 1.19
C VAL A 20 -14.96 -28.41 0.18
N ALA A 21 -13.70 -28.42 -0.24
CA ALA A 21 -13.13 -29.44 -1.12
C ALA A 21 -12.85 -30.77 -0.41
N GLN A 22 -13.16 -30.89 0.89
CA GLN A 22 -12.98 -32.08 1.70
C GLN A 22 -11.54 -32.60 1.71
N VAL A 23 -10.56 -31.69 1.69
CA VAL A 23 -9.14 -32.01 1.80
C VAL A 23 -8.89 -32.68 3.17
N PRO A 24 -8.41 -33.94 3.24
CA PRO A 24 -8.27 -34.69 4.50
C PRO A 24 -7.37 -34.01 5.55
N GLU A 25 -6.38 -33.25 5.10
CA GLU A 25 -5.47 -32.48 5.94
C GLU A 25 -6.19 -31.40 6.72
N ALA A 26 -7.21 -30.75 6.14
CA ALA A 26 -7.97 -29.72 6.84
C ALA A 26 -8.67 -30.29 8.09
N LEU A 27 -9.19 -31.52 7.99
CA LEU A 27 -9.78 -32.23 9.12
C LEU A 27 -8.73 -32.65 10.15
N THR A 28 -7.55 -33.09 9.69
CA THR A 28 -6.42 -33.44 10.57
C THR A 28 -5.98 -32.23 11.41
N ILE A 29 -5.85 -31.06 10.78
CA ILE A 29 -5.52 -29.81 11.47
C ILE A 29 -6.61 -29.45 12.48
N ALA A 30 -7.87 -29.47 12.05
CA ALA A 30 -9.02 -29.12 12.90
C ALA A 30 -9.09 -29.95 14.20
N ARG A 31 -8.61 -31.20 14.18
CA ARG A 31 -8.59 -32.09 15.36
C ARG A 31 -7.52 -31.73 16.39
N GLN A 32 -6.46 -31.06 15.97
CA GLN A 32 -5.27 -30.84 16.80
C GLN A 32 -5.20 -29.42 17.38
N VAL A 33 -5.81 -28.45 16.72
CA VAL A 33 -5.65 -27.04 17.07
C VAL A 33 -6.57 -26.60 18.21
N HIS A 34 -6.02 -25.73 19.06
CA HIS A 34 -6.75 -25.13 20.17
C HIS A 34 -7.25 -23.71 19.82
N TYR A 35 -6.51 -22.98 19.00
CA TYR A 35 -6.80 -21.58 18.70
C TYR A 35 -7.39 -21.43 17.30
N TRP A 36 -8.56 -20.81 17.23
CA TRP A 36 -9.33 -20.60 16.01
C TRP A 36 -9.54 -19.11 15.78
N VAL A 37 -9.40 -18.69 14.53
CA VAL A 37 -9.86 -17.38 14.06
C VAL A 37 -11.23 -17.58 13.43
N TYR A 38 -12.20 -16.79 13.87
CA TYR A 38 -13.55 -16.76 13.36
C TYR A 38 -13.77 -15.47 12.56
N ASP A 39 -14.23 -15.60 11.32
CA ASP A 39 -14.65 -14.46 10.51
C ASP A 39 -16.17 -14.30 10.55
N PRO A 40 -16.69 -13.21 11.15
CA PRO A 40 -18.12 -12.95 11.23
C PRO A 40 -18.76 -12.61 9.88
N ALA A 41 -18.00 -12.11 8.90
CA ALA A 41 -18.53 -11.72 7.59
C ALA A 41 -18.90 -12.95 6.75
N SER A 42 -18.05 -13.98 6.79
CA SER A 42 -18.30 -15.24 6.06
C SER A 42 -18.88 -16.37 6.90
N ASP A 43 -19.04 -16.17 8.23
CA ASP A 43 -19.40 -17.19 9.23
C ASP A 43 -18.49 -18.44 9.12
N THR A 44 -17.18 -18.22 8.96
CA THR A 44 -16.21 -19.30 8.78
C THR A 44 -15.06 -19.26 9.77
N PHE A 45 -14.28 -20.34 9.79
CA PHE A 45 -13.23 -20.58 10.76
C PHE A 45 -11.94 -20.99 10.08
N ALA A 46 -10.81 -20.55 10.62
CA ALA A 46 -9.50 -21.11 10.30
C ALA A 46 -8.67 -21.33 11.57
N PRO A 47 -7.81 -22.36 11.60
CA PRO A 47 -6.80 -22.51 12.63
C PRO A 47 -5.87 -21.30 12.66
N CYS A 48 -5.58 -20.75 13.85
CA CYS A 48 -4.70 -19.58 13.99
C CYS A 48 -3.31 -19.82 13.36
N LEU A 49 -2.76 -21.02 13.52
CA LEU A 49 -1.47 -21.40 12.93
C LEU A 49 -1.51 -21.40 11.40
N PHE A 50 -2.64 -21.78 10.78
CA PHE A 50 -2.80 -21.72 9.32
C PHE A 50 -2.97 -20.27 8.86
N ALA A 51 -3.71 -19.48 9.62
CA ALA A 51 -4.04 -18.09 9.29
C ALA A 51 -2.82 -17.15 9.40
N ALA A 52 -1.81 -17.48 10.21
CA ALA A 52 -0.71 -16.59 10.57
C ALA A 52 0.41 -16.41 9.53
N TYR A 53 0.47 -17.24 8.48
CA TYR A 53 1.58 -17.23 7.52
C TYR A 53 1.14 -16.77 6.14
N ARG A 54 1.94 -15.90 5.51
CA ARG A 54 1.73 -15.46 4.13
C ARG A 54 1.61 -16.64 3.18
N ASN A 55 0.68 -16.53 2.24
CA ASN A 55 0.49 -17.52 1.17
C ASN A 55 0.31 -18.96 1.67
N MET A 56 -0.21 -19.14 2.89
CA MET A 56 -0.38 -20.47 3.47
C MET A 56 -1.35 -21.30 2.62
N THR A 57 -0.90 -22.49 2.24
CA THR A 57 -1.70 -23.51 1.58
C THR A 57 -1.70 -24.81 2.38
N MET A 58 -2.64 -25.71 2.11
CA MET A 58 -2.62 -27.05 2.71
C MET A 58 -1.33 -27.81 2.39
N GLU A 59 -0.77 -27.58 1.21
CA GLU A 59 0.48 -28.20 0.78
C GLU A 59 1.69 -27.69 1.57
N LEU A 60 1.81 -26.37 1.71
CA LEU A 60 2.87 -25.76 2.51
C LEU A 60 2.76 -26.19 3.96
N TYR A 61 1.55 -26.19 4.52
CA TYR A 61 1.31 -26.67 5.88
C TYR A 61 1.72 -28.13 6.07
N ARG A 62 1.43 -29.00 5.09
CA ARG A 62 1.80 -30.43 5.12
C ARG A 62 3.32 -30.61 5.16
N GLN A 63 4.07 -29.80 4.40
CA GLN A 63 5.52 -29.90 4.29
C GLN A 63 6.26 -29.45 5.56
N SER A 64 5.61 -28.67 6.41
CA SER A 64 6.21 -27.98 7.57
C SER A 64 5.54 -28.35 8.90
N SER A 65 4.63 -29.33 8.86
CA SER A 65 3.99 -29.86 10.07
C SER A 65 5.05 -30.50 10.97
N PRO A 66 5.09 -30.19 12.28
CA PRO A 66 6.10 -30.65 13.23
C PRO A 66 6.11 -32.18 13.48
N MET A 67 5.41 -32.99 12.67
CA MET A 67 5.35 -34.45 12.78
C MET A 67 6.13 -35.22 11.70
N ARG A 68 6.83 -34.56 10.77
CA ARG A 68 7.92 -35.23 10.04
C ARG A 68 9.25 -34.88 10.73
N HIS A 69 9.64 -35.76 11.65
CA HIS A 69 11.01 -36.07 12.15
C HIS A 69 12.01 -34.88 12.27
N LEU A 70 12.47 -34.52 13.47
CA LEU A 70 13.74 -35.03 14.02
C LEU A 70 14.70 -35.48 12.91
N GLU A 71 15.72 -34.68 12.62
CA GLU A 71 16.78 -34.93 11.62
C GLU A 71 16.36 -34.69 10.16
N GLU A 72 16.21 -33.42 9.78
CA GLU A 72 16.71 -32.80 8.54
C GLU A 72 16.18 -31.35 8.46
N GLU A 73 16.96 -30.44 7.91
CA GLU A 73 16.78 -28.98 7.95
C GLU A 73 15.42 -28.52 7.39
N GLY A 74 14.40 -28.35 8.25
CA GLY A 74 13.10 -27.80 7.90
C GLY A 74 12.52 -26.96 9.03
N ALA A 75 12.10 -25.72 8.73
CA ALA A 75 11.62 -24.76 9.72
C ALA A 75 10.31 -25.22 10.40
N THR A 76 10.36 -25.49 11.71
CA THR A 76 9.17 -25.76 12.54
C THR A 76 8.32 -24.50 12.71
N PHE A 77 7.01 -24.58 12.51
CA PHE A 77 6.11 -23.47 12.81
C PHE A 77 5.97 -23.25 14.33
N ASP A 78 6.45 -22.11 14.82
CA ASP A 78 6.30 -21.70 16.22
C ASP A 78 4.92 -21.08 16.45
N GLY A 79 4.11 -21.72 17.29
CA GLY A 79 2.78 -21.24 17.68
C GLY A 79 2.79 -19.88 18.39
N THR A 80 3.87 -19.54 19.07
CA THR A 80 4.07 -18.23 19.73
C THR A 80 4.26 -17.13 18.68
N VAL A 81 5.04 -17.42 17.64
CA VAL A 81 5.28 -16.50 16.53
C VAL A 81 4.00 -16.32 15.71
N ALA A 82 3.28 -17.41 15.44
CA ALA A 82 1.98 -17.37 14.79
C ALA A 82 0.96 -16.53 15.56
N TRP A 83 0.90 -16.70 16.87
CA TRP A 83 0.03 -15.89 17.73
C TRP A 83 0.40 -14.41 17.67
N ARG A 84 1.68 -14.05 17.78
CA ARG A 84 2.13 -12.65 17.71
C ARG A 84 1.74 -11.95 16.40
N ALA A 85 1.72 -12.68 15.29
CA ALA A 85 1.32 -12.12 14.00
C ALA A 85 -0.19 -11.84 13.92
N VAL A 86 -1.01 -12.77 14.43
CA VAL A 86 -2.48 -12.67 14.35
C VAL A 86 -3.05 -11.75 15.44
N ALA A 87 -2.44 -11.71 16.63
CA ALA A 87 -2.96 -11.02 17.82
C ALA A 87 -3.16 -9.50 17.65
N LYS A 88 -2.49 -8.86 16.68
CA LYS A 88 -2.70 -7.44 16.36
C LYS A 88 -3.99 -7.18 15.57
N LEU A 89 -4.55 -8.23 14.96
CA LEU A 89 -5.60 -8.18 13.95
C LEU A 89 -6.92 -8.81 14.43
N VAL A 90 -6.92 -9.44 15.60
CA VAL A 90 -8.05 -10.19 16.15
C VAL A 90 -8.22 -9.87 17.63
N ASP A 91 -9.42 -10.12 18.16
CA ASP A 91 -9.66 -10.04 19.60
C ASP A 91 -8.97 -11.17 20.38
N ASP A 92 -8.85 -10.98 21.70
CA ASP A 92 -8.28 -11.98 22.60
C ASP A 92 -8.98 -13.35 22.48
N PRO A 93 -8.22 -14.47 22.59
CA PRO A 93 -8.74 -15.80 22.41
C PRO A 93 -9.57 -16.23 23.62
N ILE A 94 -10.89 -16.33 23.45
CA ILE A 94 -11.81 -16.72 24.53
C ILE A 94 -12.51 -18.06 24.26
N PRO A 95 -12.90 -18.83 25.29
CA PRO A 95 -13.84 -19.93 25.10
C PRO A 95 -15.20 -19.40 24.60
N ASP A 96 -15.82 -20.10 23.65
CA ASP A 96 -17.14 -19.75 23.12
C ASP A 96 -17.93 -21.00 22.69
N ASP A 97 -18.99 -21.33 23.42
CA ASP A 97 -19.83 -22.51 23.16
C ASP A 97 -20.65 -22.40 21.87
N LYS A 98 -21.05 -21.18 21.49
CA LYS A 98 -21.81 -20.94 20.26
C LYS A 98 -20.90 -21.18 19.05
N LYS A 99 -19.69 -20.61 19.06
CA LYS A 99 -18.69 -20.84 18.02
C LYS A 99 -18.24 -22.29 17.97
N SER A 100 -18.04 -22.95 19.12
CA SER A 100 -17.73 -24.38 19.18
C SER A 100 -18.76 -25.25 18.47
N ARG A 101 -20.05 -25.02 18.74
CA ARG A 101 -21.15 -25.72 18.04
C ARG A 101 -21.26 -25.34 16.56
N SER A 102 -20.89 -24.11 16.19
CA SER A 102 -20.89 -23.68 14.79
C SER A 102 -19.79 -24.38 13.99
N LEU A 103 -18.56 -24.35 14.51
CA LEU A 103 -17.39 -25.01 13.93
C LEU A 103 -17.61 -26.52 13.78
N GLU A 104 -18.14 -27.18 14.80
CA GLU A 104 -18.46 -28.61 14.73
C GLU A 104 -19.48 -28.92 13.64
N ARG A 105 -20.59 -28.17 13.59
CA ARG A 105 -21.61 -28.35 12.55
C ARG A 105 -21.05 -28.10 11.16
N TRP A 106 -20.19 -27.09 11.01
CA TRP A 106 -19.53 -26.78 9.75
C TRP A 106 -18.63 -27.92 9.27
N LEU A 107 -17.77 -28.45 10.16
CA LEU A 107 -16.90 -29.59 9.85
C LEU A 107 -17.71 -30.88 9.58
N ALA A 108 -18.73 -31.18 10.39
CA ALA A 108 -19.60 -32.34 10.20
C ALA A 108 -20.37 -32.28 8.89
N ARG A 109 -20.80 -31.08 8.47
CA ARG A 109 -21.47 -30.88 7.18
C ARG A 109 -20.60 -31.25 5.99
N HIS A 110 -19.28 -31.11 6.08
CA HIS A 110 -18.38 -31.32 4.94
C HIS A 110 -17.65 -32.67 5.01
N PHE A 111 -17.31 -33.16 6.20
CA PHE A 111 -16.58 -34.42 6.39
C PHE A 111 -17.44 -35.56 6.97
N GLY A 112 -18.73 -35.34 7.18
CA GLY A 112 -19.65 -36.29 7.82
C GLY A 112 -19.49 -36.38 9.35
N GLU A 113 -20.49 -36.93 10.03
CA GLU A 113 -20.46 -37.07 11.51
C GLU A 113 -19.31 -37.96 12.00
N ALA A 114 -18.97 -39.01 11.25
CA ALA A 114 -17.82 -39.87 11.54
C ALA A 114 -16.49 -39.09 11.45
N GLY A 115 -16.36 -38.16 10.49
CA GLY A 115 -15.22 -37.26 10.39
C GLY A 115 -15.14 -36.26 11.55
N ALA A 116 -16.29 -35.81 12.06
CA ALA A 116 -16.38 -34.87 13.18
C ALA A 116 -16.29 -35.50 14.59
N THR A 117 -16.28 -36.83 14.71
CA THR A 117 -16.14 -37.46 16.02
C THR A 117 -14.76 -37.21 16.66
N ARG A 118 -14.77 -36.88 17.96
CA ARG A 118 -13.63 -36.66 18.88
C ARG A 118 -12.88 -35.32 18.82
N PHE A 119 -13.56 -34.18 18.62
CA PHE A 119 -12.96 -32.89 18.98
C PHE A 119 -12.98 -32.64 20.49
N ASN A 120 -11.85 -32.23 21.08
CA ASN A 120 -11.81 -31.77 22.47
C ASN A 120 -12.21 -30.29 22.56
N LYS A 121 -13.53 -30.03 22.45
CA LYS A 121 -14.10 -28.67 22.38
C LYS A 121 -13.74 -27.80 23.58
N GLY A 122 -13.55 -28.38 24.77
CA GLY A 122 -13.18 -27.63 25.97
C GLY A 122 -11.82 -26.91 25.87
N LYS A 123 -10.96 -27.38 24.97
CA LYS A 123 -9.66 -26.75 24.68
C LYS A 123 -9.74 -25.64 23.65
N TRP A 124 -10.85 -25.50 22.92
CA TRP A 124 -10.96 -24.48 21.89
C TRP A 124 -11.04 -23.08 22.50
N ARG A 125 -10.32 -22.17 21.85
CA ARG A 125 -10.32 -20.74 22.10
C ARG A 125 -10.49 -20.05 20.76
N PHE A 126 -11.38 -19.07 20.72
CA PHE A 126 -11.75 -18.37 19.52
C PHE A 126 -11.33 -16.91 19.63
N CYS A 127 -10.60 -16.46 18.63
CA CYS A 127 -10.44 -15.05 18.31
C CYS A 127 -11.48 -14.69 17.26
N THR A 128 -12.06 -13.51 17.36
CA THR A 128 -12.93 -12.99 16.31
C THR A 128 -12.11 -12.02 15.48
N LEU A 129 -12.14 -12.21 14.16
CA LEU A 129 -11.56 -11.28 13.23
C LEU A 129 -12.34 -9.97 13.34
N ARG A 130 -11.60 -8.88 13.58
CA ARG A 130 -12.19 -7.55 13.70
C ARG A 130 -12.59 -7.07 12.31
N GLY A 131 -13.79 -6.49 12.19
CA GLY A 131 -14.16 -5.83 10.95
C GLY A 131 -13.21 -4.67 10.63
N ILE A 132 -12.97 -4.41 9.35
CA ILE A 132 -12.21 -3.24 8.92
C ILE A 132 -13.03 -1.99 9.24
N HIS A 133 -12.44 -1.08 10.00
CA HIS A 133 -12.99 0.27 10.11
C HIS A 133 -12.30 1.19 9.11
N TYR A 134 -13.04 2.21 8.68
CA TYR A 134 -12.56 3.17 7.70
C TYR A 134 -12.53 4.55 8.35
N TRP A 135 -11.44 5.27 8.15
CA TRP A 135 -11.16 6.54 8.82
C TRP A 135 -10.81 7.63 7.83
N ALA A 136 -11.10 8.87 8.18
CA ALA A 136 -10.65 10.05 7.48
C ALA A 136 -9.84 10.95 8.42
N PHE A 137 -8.59 11.19 8.06
CA PHE A 137 -7.66 12.04 8.81
C PHE A 137 -7.59 13.41 8.15
N ALA A 138 -8.07 14.44 8.83
CA ALA A 138 -8.16 15.80 8.33
C ALA A 138 -6.84 16.56 8.54
N CYS A 139 -6.32 17.09 7.43
CA CYS A 139 -5.08 17.84 7.35
C CYS A 139 -5.42 19.32 7.10
N ASP A 140 -4.81 20.23 7.86
CA ASP A 140 -4.86 21.66 7.53
C ASP A 140 -3.66 22.01 6.64
N PRO A 141 -3.84 22.37 5.36
CA PRO A 141 -2.73 22.67 4.46
C PRO A 141 -1.91 23.90 4.88
N ARG A 142 -2.39 24.69 5.85
CA ARG A 142 -1.61 25.78 6.46
C ARG A 142 -0.54 25.27 7.42
N LYS A 143 -0.72 24.07 7.96
CA LYS A 143 0.15 23.44 8.95
C LYS A 143 0.98 22.30 8.36
N TYR A 144 0.36 21.50 7.49
CA TYR A 144 1.00 20.29 6.95
C TYR A 144 0.71 20.12 5.47
N ASP A 145 1.75 19.94 4.66
CA ASP A 145 1.65 19.69 3.22
C ASP A 145 1.38 18.21 2.91
N ALA A 146 0.14 17.77 3.20
CA ALA A 146 -0.28 16.38 3.03
C ALA A 146 -0.19 15.89 1.60
N LEU A 147 -0.42 16.76 0.61
CA LEU A 147 -0.36 16.39 -0.80
C LEU A 147 1.06 15.95 -1.19
N SER A 148 2.06 16.80 -0.91
CA SER A 148 3.45 16.48 -1.20
C SER A 148 3.97 15.32 -0.36
N ALA A 149 3.54 15.22 0.89
CA ALA A 149 3.91 14.11 1.77
C ALA A 149 3.42 12.76 1.21
N CYS A 150 2.15 12.68 0.80
CA CYS A 150 1.56 11.44 0.28
C CYS A 150 2.17 11.00 -1.05
N SER A 151 2.79 11.91 -1.81
CA SER A 151 3.43 11.54 -3.09
C SER A 151 4.81 10.92 -2.93
N VAL A 152 5.48 11.06 -1.78
CA VAL A 152 6.89 10.65 -1.62
C VAL A 152 7.19 9.82 -0.38
N LEU A 153 6.32 9.81 0.62
CA LEU A 153 6.51 9.02 1.83
C LEU A 153 5.85 7.65 1.70
N ASP A 154 6.43 6.64 2.35
CA ASP A 154 5.84 5.30 2.46
C ASP A 154 4.78 5.23 3.55
N ASP A 155 4.96 6.02 4.61
CA ASP A 155 4.04 6.12 5.73
C ASP A 155 4.08 7.50 6.39
N ILE A 156 2.98 7.84 7.06
CA ILE A 156 2.78 9.11 7.77
C ILE A 156 2.30 8.81 9.19
N ALA A 157 2.82 9.54 10.17
CA ALA A 157 2.42 9.43 11.57
C ALA A 157 1.34 10.46 11.93
N TRP A 158 0.09 10.02 12.11
CA TRP A 158 -1.02 10.92 12.39
C TRP A 158 -1.53 10.84 13.82
N THR A 159 -1.84 12.00 14.42
CA THR A 159 -2.43 12.05 15.77
C THR A 159 -3.79 11.38 15.80
N ALA A 160 -3.94 10.38 16.67
CA ALA A 160 -5.17 9.67 16.93
C ALA A 160 -5.78 10.20 18.23
N ASP A 161 -6.80 11.04 18.09
CA ASP A 161 -7.44 11.75 19.20
C ASP A 161 -8.35 10.85 20.08
N ARG A 162 -9.63 11.18 20.26
CA ARG A 162 -10.57 10.40 21.08
C ARG A 162 -11.01 9.10 20.41
N LEU A 163 -10.86 9.01 19.10
CA LEU A 163 -11.19 7.81 18.34
C LEU A 163 -10.07 6.75 18.48
N ASP A 164 -10.41 5.50 18.19
CA ASP A 164 -9.53 4.34 18.36
C ASP A 164 -9.27 3.61 17.03
N PRO A 165 -8.65 4.30 16.05
CA PRO A 165 -8.18 3.65 14.82
C PRO A 165 -7.09 2.63 15.17
N ARG A 166 -7.16 1.41 14.62
CA ARG A 166 -6.20 0.34 14.94
C ARG A 166 -5.58 -0.27 13.69
N VAL A 167 -4.54 -1.06 13.92
CA VAL A 167 -3.86 -1.84 12.87
C VAL A 167 -4.87 -2.64 12.03
N GLY A 168 -4.73 -2.57 10.71
CA GLY A 168 -5.62 -3.21 9.73
C GLY A 168 -6.81 -2.35 9.31
N ASP A 169 -7.10 -1.24 10.00
CA ASP A 169 -8.11 -0.28 9.53
C ASP A 169 -7.60 0.50 8.30
N ARG A 170 -8.53 1.02 7.51
CA ARG A 170 -8.25 1.79 6.29
C ARG A 170 -8.41 3.28 6.54
N ALA A 171 -7.62 4.10 5.86
CA ALA A 171 -7.53 5.53 6.10
C ALA A 171 -7.54 6.32 4.79
N ILE A 172 -8.29 7.41 4.75
CA ILE A 172 -8.12 8.48 3.77
C ILE A 172 -7.43 9.67 4.43
N LEU A 173 -6.52 10.31 3.72
CA LEU A 173 -5.91 11.58 4.09
C LEU A 173 -6.69 12.69 3.40
N TRP A 174 -7.41 13.48 4.19
CA TRP A 174 -8.28 14.55 3.71
C TRP A 174 -7.61 15.91 3.88
N GLN A 175 -7.37 16.63 2.80
CA GLN A 175 -6.95 18.02 2.86
C GLN A 175 -8.15 18.95 3.05
N ALA A 176 -8.14 19.73 4.13
CA ALA A 176 -9.13 20.79 4.38
C ALA A 176 -8.85 22.04 3.53
N LYS A 177 -9.83 22.95 3.47
CA LYS A 177 -9.76 24.17 2.64
C LYS A 177 -8.66 25.17 3.05
N GLY A 178 -8.29 25.17 4.34
CA GLY A 178 -7.15 25.91 4.91
C GLY A 178 -6.93 27.34 4.40
N GLY A 179 -7.96 28.21 4.40
CA GLY A 179 -7.84 29.63 4.03
C GLY A 179 -7.84 29.93 2.52
N GLY A 180 -7.67 28.94 1.65
CA GLY A 180 -7.72 29.11 0.19
C GLY A 180 -7.05 27.97 -0.57
N ALA A 181 -7.84 26.96 -0.93
CA ALA A 181 -7.61 25.90 -1.92
C ALA A 181 -8.91 25.08 -2.00
N ASP A 182 -8.97 24.10 -2.90
CA ASP A 182 -10.01 23.08 -2.84
C ASP A 182 -9.75 22.11 -1.66
N ARG A 183 -10.75 21.33 -1.30
CA ARG A 183 -10.66 20.27 -0.29
C ARG A 183 -10.90 18.92 -0.93
N GLY A 184 -10.26 17.87 -0.42
CA GLY A 184 -10.31 16.59 -1.10
C GLY A 184 -9.42 15.53 -0.48
N ILE A 185 -9.38 14.38 -1.12
CA ILE A 185 -8.60 13.22 -0.71
C ILE A 185 -7.26 13.27 -1.42
N VAL A 186 -6.17 13.26 -0.64
CA VAL A 186 -4.80 13.37 -1.15
C VAL A 186 -3.98 12.11 -0.92
N GLY A 187 -4.48 11.18 -0.09
CA GLY A 187 -3.84 9.90 0.16
C GLY A 187 -4.85 8.85 0.60
N LEU A 188 -4.55 7.60 0.30
CA LEU A 188 -5.20 6.41 0.87
C LEU A 188 -4.15 5.65 1.66
N GLY A 189 -4.57 4.86 2.65
CA GLY A 189 -3.62 4.14 3.49
C GLY A 189 -4.23 3.04 4.35
N GLU A 190 -3.35 2.24 4.93
CA GLU A 190 -3.65 1.24 5.95
C GLU A 190 -2.92 1.60 7.25
N ILE A 191 -3.61 1.41 8.37
CA ILE A 191 -2.99 1.60 9.68
C ILE A 191 -2.14 0.38 10.00
N VAL A 192 -0.85 0.60 10.25
CA VAL A 192 0.14 -0.46 10.46
C VAL A 192 0.75 -0.44 11.85
N GLU A 193 0.63 0.68 12.56
CA GLU A 193 1.07 0.83 13.94
C GLU A 193 0.15 1.78 14.72
N GLY A 194 0.12 1.60 16.03
CA GLY A 194 -0.67 2.41 16.94
C GLY A 194 -2.11 1.92 17.13
N PRO A 195 -2.89 2.63 17.97
CA PRO A 195 -2.57 3.93 18.53
C PRO A 195 -1.61 3.84 19.72
N ALA A 196 -0.48 4.55 19.67
CA ALA A 196 0.56 4.55 20.71
C ALA A 196 1.27 5.91 20.78
N VAL A 197 2.08 6.15 21.81
CA VAL A 197 2.84 7.41 21.92
C VAL A 197 4.18 7.27 21.21
N PHE A 198 4.37 7.99 20.11
CA PHE A 198 5.62 8.01 19.34
C PHE A 198 5.78 9.34 18.57
N PRO A 199 7.02 9.73 18.17
CA PRO A 199 7.23 10.95 17.41
C PRO A 199 6.77 10.77 15.96
N GLU A 200 6.72 11.86 15.20
CA GLU A 200 6.65 11.77 13.74
C GLU A 200 7.93 11.18 13.13
N ASN A 201 7.85 10.79 11.86
CA ASN A 201 9.03 10.33 11.12
C ASN A 201 9.96 11.51 10.79
N GLU A 202 11.28 11.28 10.80
CA GLU A 202 12.26 12.34 10.48
C GLU A 202 12.05 12.92 9.08
N GLU A 203 11.70 12.08 8.10
CA GLU A 203 11.40 12.53 6.72
C GLU A 203 10.07 13.29 6.61
N GLU A 204 9.13 13.05 7.51
CA GLU A 204 7.83 13.72 7.53
C GLU A 204 7.96 15.19 7.96
N ARG A 205 8.98 15.49 8.77
CA ARG A 205 9.24 16.81 9.33
C ARG A 205 9.28 17.93 8.28
N ARG A 206 9.76 17.64 7.06
CA ARG A 206 9.90 18.62 5.96
C ARG A 206 8.56 19.12 5.41
N PHE A 207 7.46 18.41 5.69
CA PHE A 207 6.12 18.78 5.23
C PHE A 207 5.34 19.60 6.27
N TRP A 208 5.83 19.68 7.51
CA TRP A 208 5.29 20.54 8.56
C TRP A 208 5.74 21.99 8.37
N LYS A 209 4.77 22.89 8.15
CA LYS A 209 4.94 24.34 7.97
C LYS A 209 4.99 25.08 9.30
N ASP A 210 4.40 24.51 10.35
CA ASP A 210 4.52 24.96 11.72
C ASP A 210 5.47 24.06 12.53
N GLU A 211 5.53 24.30 13.83
CA GLU A 211 6.29 23.44 14.74
C GLU A 211 5.62 22.08 14.79
N ALA A 212 6.35 21.08 14.29
CA ALA A 212 5.99 19.69 14.32
C ALA A 212 5.54 19.24 15.73
N PRO A 213 4.42 18.52 15.86
CA PRO A 213 4.02 18.00 17.16
C PRO A 213 5.05 16.96 17.63
N GLY A 214 5.50 17.06 18.89
CA GLY A 214 6.45 16.12 19.47
C GLY A 214 5.86 14.71 19.71
N LEU A 215 6.15 14.15 20.88
CA LEU A 215 5.57 12.85 21.29
C LEU A 215 4.06 12.99 21.51
N GLU A 216 3.28 12.34 20.66
CA GLU A 216 1.82 12.36 20.69
C GLU A 216 1.25 10.95 20.55
N ARG A 217 -0.01 10.76 20.95
CA ARG A 217 -0.72 9.51 20.67
C ARG A 217 -1.06 9.46 19.17
N ARG A 218 -0.35 8.63 18.41
CA ARG A 218 -0.43 8.56 16.96
C ARG A 218 -0.74 7.16 16.45
N VAL A 219 -1.14 7.09 15.19
CA VAL A 219 -1.14 5.89 14.36
C VAL A 219 -0.17 6.09 13.20
N ARG A 220 0.45 5.01 12.75
CA ARG A 220 1.25 5.02 11.51
C ARG A 220 0.39 4.51 10.38
N ILE A 221 0.23 5.35 9.37
CA ILE A 221 -0.57 5.08 8.18
C ILE A 221 0.39 4.81 7.04
N ARG A 222 0.51 3.55 6.63
CA ARG A 222 1.21 3.19 5.40
C ARG A 222 0.36 3.66 4.23
N LEU A 223 0.96 4.42 3.32
CA LEU A 223 0.27 4.95 2.16
C LEU A 223 0.07 3.83 1.12
N ILE A 224 -1.13 3.79 0.56
CA ILE A 224 -1.54 2.87 -0.51
C ILE A 224 -1.53 3.65 -1.82
N GLU A 225 -0.92 3.06 -2.83
CA GLU A 225 -0.88 3.65 -4.16
C GLU A 225 -2.28 3.73 -4.78
N ALA A 226 -2.64 4.94 -5.21
CA ALA A 226 -3.90 5.24 -5.85
C ALA A 226 -3.65 6.29 -6.93
N PRO A 227 -3.32 5.87 -8.16
CA PRO A 227 -2.82 6.78 -9.21
C PRO A 227 -3.83 7.84 -9.66
N GLY A 228 -5.13 7.66 -9.39
CA GLY A 228 -6.14 8.69 -9.63
C GLY A 228 -6.33 9.70 -8.50
N LEU A 229 -5.46 9.70 -7.48
CA LEU A 229 -5.40 10.77 -6.50
C LEU A 229 -4.58 11.96 -7.04
N PRO A 230 -4.83 13.19 -6.56
CA PRO A 230 -5.84 13.57 -5.57
C PRO A 230 -7.26 13.65 -6.13
N LEU A 231 -8.25 13.31 -5.30
CA LEU A 231 -9.67 13.52 -5.60
C LEU A 231 -10.15 14.82 -4.97
N TRP A 232 -10.40 15.81 -5.81
CA TRP A 232 -10.85 17.14 -5.38
C TRP A 232 -12.38 17.25 -5.34
N GLU A 233 -12.93 17.92 -4.31
CA GLU A 233 -14.39 18.10 -4.19
C GLU A 233 -14.97 18.95 -5.33
N SER A 234 -14.21 19.90 -5.90
CA SER A 234 -14.67 20.68 -7.06
C SER A 234 -14.90 19.82 -8.30
N SER A 235 -14.13 18.74 -8.46
CA SER A 235 -14.28 17.76 -9.54
C SER A 235 -15.27 16.65 -9.18
N HIS A 236 -15.40 16.35 -7.89
CA HIS A 236 -16.21 15.24 -7.37
C HIS A 236 -17.08 15.71 -6.20
N SER A 237 -18.21 16.34 -6.52
CA SER A 237 -19.10 16.95 -5.52
C SER A 237 -19.63 15.97 -4.46
N ASP A 238 -19.63 14.67 -4.74
CA ASP A 238 -20.04 13.63 -3.78
C ASP A 238 -19.14 13.56 -2.54
N LEU A 239 -17.89 14.02 -2.64
CA LEU A 239 -16.98 14.13 -1.50
C LEU A 239 -17.52 15.06 -0.40
N SER A 240 -18.38 16.03 -0.75
CA SER A 240 -19.04 16.91 0.22
C SER A 240 -19.94 16.17 1.22
N LYS A 241 -20.36 14.94 0.92
CA LYS A 241 -21.20 14.09 1.79
C LYS A 241 -20.41 13.49 2.96
N LEU A 242 -19.08 13.39 2.82
CA LEU A 242 -18.21 12.81 3.85
C LEU A 242 -18.32 13.61 5.16
N ALA A 243 -18.20 12.92 6.30
CA ALA A 243 -18.24 13.57 7.61
C ALA A 243 -17.11 14.60 7.76
N VAL A 244 -15.91 14.24 7.29
CA VAL A 244 -14.72 15.10 7.31
C VAL A 244 -14.90 16.39 6.49
N ALA A 245 -15.64 16.34 5.38
CA ALA A 245 -15.91 17.52 4.55
C ALA A 245 -16.85 18.52 5.24
N ARG A 246 -17.73 18.05 6.14
CA ARG A 246 -18.70 18.91 6.85
C ARG A 246 -18.20 19.40 8.20
N ALA A 247 -17.08 18.88 8.67
CA ALA A 247 -16.54 19.19 9.97
C ALA A 247 -16.07 20.65 10.08
N ARG A 248 -16.28 21.25 11.27
CA ARG A 248 -15.77 22.59 11.62
C ARG A 248 -14.67 22.53 12.70
N GLY A 249 -14.13 21.33 12.93
CA GLY A 249 -13.13 21.00 13.95
C GLY A 249 -13.03 19.49 14.10
N GLY A 250 -11.93 19.02 14.70
CA GLY A 250 -11.58 17.59 14.80
C GLY A 250 -10.62 17.16 13.69
N THR A 251 -9.83 16.13 13.97
CA THR A 251 -8.77 15.65 13.08
C THR A 251 -8.99 14.24 12.56
N VAL A 252 -9.88 13.47 13.19
CA VAL A 252 -10.18 12.08 12.81
C VAL A 252 -11.69 11.88 12.73
N PHE A 253 -12.16 11.23 11.67
CA PHE A 253 -13.57 10.97 11.40
C PHE A 253 -13.77 9.53 10.94
N THR A 254 -14.97 8.97 11.17
CA THR A 254 -15.35 7.67 10.61
C THR A 254 -15.82 7.81 9.17
N LEU A 255 -15.53 6.79 8.37
CA LEU A 255 -15.97 6.59 7.01
C LEU A 255 -16.78 5.29 6.92
N GLN A 256 -17.81 5.27 6.09
CA GLN A 256 -18.53 4.03 5.82
C GLN A 256 -17.77 3.19 4.77
N GLU A 257 -17.86 1.87 4.87
CA GLU A 257 -17.27 0.96 3.88
C GLU A 257 -17.69 1.28 2.44
N ALA A 258 -18.98 1.53 2.21
CA ALA A 258 -19.47 1.91 0.89
C ALA A 258 -18.84 3.20 0.35
N GLN A 259 -18.53 4.17 1.23
CA GLN A 259 -17.84 5.40 0.84
C GLN A 259 -16.37 5.13 0.51
N TRP A 260 -15.70 4.26 1.27
CA TRP A 260 -14.35 3.79 0.95
C TRP A 260 -14.30 3.13 -0.43
N GLN A 261 -15.19 2.18 -0.70
CA GLN A 261 -15.24 1.48 -1.99
C GLN A 261 -15.45 2.47 -3.15
N GLN A 262 -16.39 3.41 -3.02
CA GLN A 262 -16.61 4.47 -4.01
C GLN A 262 -15.38 5.33 -4.26
N ILE A 263 -14.62 5.67 -3.21
CA ILE A 263 -13.38 6.43 -3.33
C ILE A 263 -12.31 5.63 -4.08
N CYS A 264 -12.16 4.34 -3.76
CA CYS A 264 -11.22 3.45 -4.45
C CYS A 264 -11.60 3.27 -5.93
N GLU A 265 -12.87 3.00 -6.23
CA GLU A 265 -13.38 2.88 -7.60
C GLU A 265 -13.14 4.15 -8.40
N LEU A 266 -13.40 5.32 -7.80
CA LEU A 266 -13.19 6.60 -8.45
C LEU A 266 -11.71 6.87 -8.73
N ALA A 267 -10.83 6.60 -7.77
CA ALA A 267 -9.39 6.74 -7.96
C ALA A 267 -8.85 5.75 -9.01
N ALA A 268 -9.38 4.52 -9.08
CA ALA A 268 -9.02 3.55 -10.10
C ALA A 268 -9.50 4.00 -11.49
N ALA A 269 -10.76 4.44 -11.61
CA ALA A 269 -11.34 4.89 -12.88
C ALA A 269 -10.59 6.09 -13.49
N ILE A 270 -10.09 7.01 -12.67
CA ILE A 270 -9.26 8.14 -13.13
C ILE A 270 -7.90 7.63 -13.61
N ALA A 271 -7.33 6.63 -12.94
CA ALA A 271 -6.09 6.00 -13.36
C ALA A 271 -6.23 5.15 -14.64
N ASP A 272 -7.44 4.71 -14.96
CA ASP A 272 -7.79 3.84 -16.10
C ASP A 272 -8.49 4.61 -17.24
N GLY A 273 -8.11 5.88 -17.46
CA GLY A 273 -8.58 6.68 -18.59
C GLY A 273 -8.47 5.98 -19.96
N PRO A 274 -9.17 6.50 -21.00
CA PRO A 274 -9.55 5.77 -22.23
C PRO A 274 -8.42 5.24 -23.13
N ASP A 275 -7.14 5.42 -22.78
CA ASP A 275 -5.96 5.07 -23.59
C ASP A 275 -5.05 4.00 -22.92
N LYS A 276 -5.59 3.07 -22.14
CA LYS A 276 -4.80 1.92 -21.64
C LYS A 276 -5.00 0.66 -22.50
N PRO A 277 -3.92 0.06 -23.04
CA PRO A 277 -3.99 -1.30 -23.57
C PRO A 277 -4.32 -2.31 -22.46
N GLU A 278 -5.33 -3.12 -22.71
CA GLU A 278 -5.75 -4.26 -21.89
C GLU A 278 -4.72 -5.39 -21.93
N ASP A 279 -3.63 -5.27 -21.17
CA ASP A 279 -2.95 -6.41 -20.56
C ASP A 279 -1.87 -5.90 -19.62
N MET A 280 -2.14 -5.85 -18.31
CA MET A 280 -1.12 -5.98 -17.25
C MET A 280 -1.83 -6.24 -15.92
N GLY A 281 -1.55 -7.42 -15.35
CA GLY A 281 -2.17 -7.94 -14.14
C GLY A 281 -2.10 -6.96 -12.95
N GLN A 282 -3.27 -6.79 -12.33
CA GLN A 282 -3.52 -6.09 -11.08
C GLN A 282 -2.57 -6.60 -9.98
N GLY A 283 -1.61 -5.77 -9.55
CA GLY A 283 -0.95 -5.96 -8.25
C GLY A 283 0.56 -5.76 -8.14
N TRP A 284 1.30 -5.47 -9.23
CA TRP A 284 2.78 -5.40 -9.15
C TRP A 284 3.42 -4.02 -9.25
N MET A 285 2.67 -3.00 -9.68
CA MET A 285 3.19 -1.63 -9.82
C MET A 285 2.81 -0.70 -8.65
N SER A 286 2.22 -1.26 -7.57
CA SER A 286 1.58 -0.54 -6.46
C SER A 286 2.38 -0.50 -5.15
N ASP A 287 3.67 -0.87 -5.17
CA ASP A 287 4.55 -0.92 -3.99
C ASP A 287 5.62 0.19 -4.12
N PRO A 288 5.71 1.16 -3.18
CA PRO A 288 6.72 2.21 -3.20
C PRO A 288 8.17 1.70 -3.30
N ARG A 289 8.47 0.52 -2.74
CA ARG A 289 9.79 -0.11 -2.86
C ARG A 289 10.05 -0.59 -4.29
N CYS A 290 9.01 -1.03 -4.98
CA CYS A 290 9.07 -1.38 -6.40
C CYS A 290 9.30 -0.15 -7.26
N ARG A 291 8.59 0.95 -7.00
CA ARG A 291 8.81 2.22 -7.70
C ARG A 291 10.22 2.74 -7.47
N ARG A 292 10.69 2.75 -6.21
CA ARG A 292 12.05 3.19 -5.87
C ARG A 292 13.10 2.31 -6.51
N ALA A 293 12.89 0.99 -6.56
CA ALA A 293 13.77 0.08 -7.26
C ALA A 293 13.81 0.36 -8.77
N VAL A 294 12.66 0.63 -9.40
CA VAL A 294 12.57 1.04 -10.82
C VAL A 294 13.30 2.36 -11.07
N GLU A 295 13.06 3.39 -10.24
CA GLU A 295 13.72 4.70 -10.35
C GLU A 295 15.23 4.59 -10.22
N LEU A 296 15.71 3.94 -9.17
CA LEU A 296 17.15 3.75 -8.92
C LEU A 296 17.82 2.96 -10.03
N HIS A 297 17.16 1.90 -10.52
CA HIS A 297 17.69 1.06 -11.58
C HIS A 297 17.70 1.79 -12.93
N ALA A 298 16.64 2.51 -13.26
CA ALA A 298 16.59 3.34 -14.46
C ALA A 298 17.66 4.43 -14.43
N GLN A 299 17.81 5.13 -13.30
CA GLN A 299 18.85 6.15 -13.13
C GLN A 299 20.25 5.54 -13.29
N ALA A 300 20.52 4.38 -12.67
CA ALA A 300 21.81 3.70 -12.81
C ALA A 300 22.14 3.34 -14.27
N ILE A 301 21.17 2.82 -15.04
CA ILE A 301 21.34 2.53 -16.47
C ILE A 301 21.68 3.80 -17.26
N VAL A 302 21.00 4.91 -16.96
CA VAL A 302 21.24 6.20 -17.64
C VAL A 302 22.61 6.78 -17.26
N GLU A 303 22.98 6.73 -15.99
CA GLU A 303 24.29 7.15 -15.51
C GLU A 303 25.42 6.36 -16.20
N GLU A 304 25.28 5.03 -16.29
CA GLU A 304 26.23 4.17 -17.00
C GLU A 304 26.32 4.53 -18.48
N HIS A 305 25.18 4.73 -19.14
CA HIS A 305 25.13 5.10 -20.55
C HIS A 305 25.89 6.40 -20.83
N PHE A 306 25.54 7.50 -20.14
CA PHE A 306 26.21 8.78 -20.36
C PHE A 306 27.68 8.78 -19.93
N SER A 307 28.01 8.05 -18.85
CA SER A 307 29.41 7.87 -18.45
C SER A 307 30.22 7.14 -19.52
N SER A 308 29.64 6.12 -20.17
CA SER A 308 30.29 5.37 -21.25
C SER A 308 30.55 6.23 -22.50
N LEU A 309 29.72 7.26 -22.72
CA LEU A 309 29.88 8.27 -23.76
C LEU A 309 30.92 9.35 -23.39
N GLY A 310 31.49 9.28 -22.19
CA GLY A 310 32.52 10.18 -21.69
C GLY A 310 31.98 11.42 -20.98
N TYR A 311 30.71 11.45 -20.61
CA TYR A 311 30.17 12.53 -19.77
C TYR A 311 30.53 12.30 -18.30
N ARG A 312 30.76 13.40 -17.59
CA ARG A 312 30.68 13.44 -16.13
C ARG A 312 29.20 13.60 -15.77
N VAL A 313 28.65 12.59 -15.09
CA VAL A 313 27.25 12.56 -14.66
C VAL A 313 27.15 12.96 -13.19
N SER A 314 26.14 13.76 -12.83
CA SER A 314 25.86 14.18 -11.45
C SER A 314 24.36 14.17 -11.19
N ASP A 315 23.93 13.50 -10.11
CA ASP A 315 22.55 13.56 -9.63
C ASP A 315 22.26 14.93 -9.01
N VAL A 316 21.27 15.63 -9.59
CA VAL A 316 20.84 16.97 -9.18
C VAL A 316 19.33 17.05 -8.92
N SER A 317 18.64 15.90 -8.92
CA SER A 317 17.19 15.74 -8.75
C SER A 317 16.62 16.50 -7.54
N ALA A 318 17.39 16.61 -6.45
CA ALA A 318 16.98 17.31 -5.23
C ALA A 318 16.87 18.84 -5.37
N ASN A 319 17.56 19.46 -6.34
CA ASN A 319 17.73 20.91 -6.41
C ASN A 319 17.48 21.51 -7.80
N ARG A 320 17.19 20.68 -8.80
CA ARG A 320 17.01 21.09 -10.19
C ARG A 320 15.71 20.51 -10.75
N PRO A 321 15.16 21.10 -11.83
CA PRO A 321 13.94 20.61 -12.47
C PRO A 321 14.20 19.44 -13.45
N TYR A 322 15.26 18.67 -13.19
CA TYR A 322 15.68 17.48 -13.94
C TYR A 322 16.57 16.60 -13.04
N ASP A 323 16.71 15.32 -13.38
CA ASP A 323 17.37 14.33 -12.52
C ASP A 323 18.90 14.38 -12.59
N LEU A 324 19.48 14.33 -13.80
CA LEU A 324 20.93 14.22 -13.99
C LEU A 324 21.49 15.40 -14.80
N LEU A 325 22.64 15.89 -14.34
CA LEU A 325 23.49 16.81 -15.09
C LEU A 325 24.64 16.04 -15.73
N CYS A 326 24.64 15.94 -17.04
CA CYS A 326 25.69 15.29 -17.82
C CYS A 326 26.55 16.36 -18.51
N SER A 327 27.85 16.41 -18.19
CA SER A 327 28.78 17.41 -18.73
C SER A 327 29.99 16.78 -19.40
N LYS A 328 30.35 17.27 -20.59
CA LYS A 328 31.51 16.81 -21.36
C LYS A 328 32.09 17.97 -22.15
N ASP A 329 33.34 18.34 -21.86
CA ASP A 329 33.99 19.52 -22.44
C ASP A 329 33.11 20.78 -22.28
N ASP A 330 32.66 21.39 -23.38
CA ASP A 330 31.76 22.56 -23.39
C ASP A 330 30.27 22.15 -23.57
N GLU A 331 29.97 20.85 -23.58
CA GLU A 331 28.60 20.33 -23.71
C GLU A 331 27.97 20.00 -22.36
N GLU A 332 26.73 20.46 -22.19
CA GLU A 332 25.88 20.19 -21.04
C GLU A 332 24.57 19.54 -21.49
N ARG A 333 24.10 18.54 -20.75
CA ARG A 333 22.80 17.90 -20.92
C ARG A 333 22.06 17.80 -19.59
N HIS A 334 20.80 18.18 -19.63
CA HIS A 334 19.84 18.09 -18.55
C HIS A 334 18.95 16.89 -18.81
N VAL A 335 19.23 15.78 -18.13
CA VAL A 335 18.59 14.51 -18.39
C VAL A 335 17.48 14.27 -17.36
N GLU A 336 16.26 14.11 -17.86
CA GLU A 336 15.12 13.61 -17.09
C GLU A 336 15.03 12.10 -17.29
N VAL A 337 14.94 11.33 -16.20
CA VAL A 337 14.92 9.86 -16.23
C VAL A 337 13.53 9.34 -15.89
N LYS A 338 12.96 8.49 -16.74
CA LYS A 338 11.69 7.78 -16.45
C LYS A 338 11.87 6.28 -16.65
N GLY A 339 11.66 5.52 -15.58
CA GLY A 339 11.67 4.06 -15.61
C GLY A 339 10.26 3.48 -15.58
N CYS A 340 10.02 2.40 -16.33
CA CYS A 340 8.78 1.62 -16.21
C CYS A 340 9.00 0.13 -16.46
N THR A 341 8.14 -0.70 -15.87
CA THR A 341 8.12 -2.16 -16.09
C THR A 341 7.43 -2.54 -17.41
N GLY A 342 6.57 -1.68 -17.94
CA GLY A 342 5.87 -1.85 -19.22
C GLY A 342 6.59 -1.21 -20.42
N ILE A 343 5.83 -1.03 -21.51
CA ILE A 343 6.34 -0.56 -22.83
C ILE A 343 6.66 0.94 -22.90
N GLY A 344 6.24 1.75 -21.92
CA GLY A 344 6.65 3.16 -21.78
C GLY A 344 6.13 4.13 -22.84
N GLU A 345 4.86 4.01 -23.25
CA GLU A 345 4.25 4.87 -24.28
C GLU A 345 3.94 6.30 -23.79
N THR A 346 3.65 6.49 -22.50
CA THR A 346 3.33 7.78 -21.89
C THR A 346 4.09 7.97 -20.59
N VAL A 347 4.56 9.19 -20.32
CA VAL A 347 5.26 9.55 -19.07
C VAL A 347 4.63 10.77 -18.41
N PHE A 348 4.69 10.81 -17.08
CA PHE A 348 4.23 11.95 -16.29
C PHE A 348 5.33 12.98 -16.13
N LEU A 349 4.98 14.25 -16.35
CA LEU A 349 5.87 15.38 -16.21
C LEU A 349 5.31 16.39 -15.21
N THR A 350 6.18 16.94 -14.36
CA THR A 350 5.82 18.08 -13.51
C THR A 350 5.82 19.39 -14.29
N ARG A 351 5.18 20.44 -13.75
CA ARG A 351 5.25 21.78 -14.37
C ARG A 351 6.70 22.23 -14.56
N ASN A 352 7.55 21.98 -13.58
CA ASN A 352 8.92 22.45 -13.60
C ASN A 352 9.73 21.76 -14.69
N GLU A 353 9.54 20.45 -14.88
CA GLU A 353 10.12 19.69 -16.01
C GLU A 353 9.65 20.26 -17.35
N VAL A 354 8.33 20.44 -17.53
CA VAL A 354 7.76 21.01 -18.77
C VAL A 354 8.31 22.40 -19.05
N THR A 355 8.34 23.28 -18.04
CA THR A 355 8.91 24.63 -18.17
C THR A 355 10.39 24.55 -18.54
N HIS A 356 11.15 23.67 -17.88
CA HIS A 356 12.58 23.54 -18.10
C HIS A 356 12.92 23.10 -19.54
N VAL A 357 12.23 22.08 -20.06
CA VAL A 357 12.44 21.58 -21.42
C VAL A 357 12.12 22.64 -22.47
N ARG A 358 11.06 23.43 -22.24
CA ARG A 358 10.68 24.54 -23.13
C ARG A 358 11.70 25.67 -23.15
N GLU A 359 12.32 25.95 -22.01
CA GLU A 359 13.34 26.99 -21.88
C GLU A 359 14.72 26.53 -22.36
N ASN A 360 14.99 25.22 -22.34
CA ASN A 360 16.31 24.64 -22.61
C ASN A 360 16.27 23.47 -23.64
N PRO A 361 15.58 23.59 -24.78
CA PRO A 361 15.33 22.45 -25.69
C PRO A 361 16.60 21.87 -26.32
N ALA A 362 17.68 22.65 -26.39
CA ALA A 362 18.98 22.21 -26.90
C ALA A 362 19.79 21.39 -25.88
N MET A 363 19.49 21.52 -24.58
CA MET A 363 20.19 20.83 -23.50
C MET A 363 19.32 19.73 -22.87
N ALA A 364 18.00 19.80 -23.04
CA ALA A 364 17.04 18.86 -22.45
C ALA A 364 17.04 17.50 -23.16
N VAL A 365 17.09 16.45 -22.35
CA VAL A 365 17.07 15.05 -22.78
C VAL A 365 16.07 14.28 -21.95
N LEU A 366 15.25 13.43 -22.59
CA LEU A 366 14.43 12.44 -21.91
C LEU A 366 15.04 11.06 -22.08
N ALA A 367 15.38 10.41 -20.98
CA ALA A 367 15.86 9.04 -20.95
C ALA A 367 14.77 8.11 -20.39
N LEU A 368 14.22 7.27 -21.26
CA LEU A 368 13.19 6.29 -20.93
C LEU A 368 13.83 4.91 -20.78
N VAL A 369 13.60 4.24 -19.65
CA VAL A 369 14.02 2.85 -19.45
C VAL A 369 12.79 1.97 -19.31
N THR A 370 12.52 1.14 -20.31
CA THR A 370 11.30 0.32 -20.41
C THR A 370 11.61 -1.16 -20.23
N GLY A 371 10.60 -1.97 -19.88
CA GLY A 371 10.80 -3.42 -19.69
C GLY A 371 11.68 -3.77 -18.48
N ILE A 372 11.67 -2.94 -17.43
CA ILE A 372 12.35 -3.29 -16.16
C ILE A 372 11.61 -4.44 -15.49
N GLU A 373 12.33 -5.51 -15.16
CA GLU A 373 11.81 -6.67 -14.45
C GLU A 373 12.04 -6.53 -12.95
N LEU A 374 10.98 -6.72 -12.16
CA LEU A 374 11.05 -6.71 -10.70
C LEU A 374 10.99 -8.12 -10.13
N ARG A 375 11.89 -8.44 -9.20
CA ARG A 375 11.86 -9.65 -8.40
C ARG A 375 11.81 -9.32 -6.93
N GLN A 376 10.88 -9.96 -6.21
CA GLN A 376 10.78 -9.82 -4.76
C GLN A 376 11.30 -11.08 -4.07
N THR A 377 12.28 -10.91 -3.18
CA THR A 377 12.78 -12.01 -2.32
C THR A 377 12.95 -11.53 -0.89
N GLY A 378 12.26 -12.17 0.05
CA GLY A 378 12.46 -11.92 1.48
C GLY A 378 12.18 -10.48 1.95
N GLY A 379 11.35 -9.72 1.24
CA GLY A 379 11.04 -8.31 1.55
C GLY A 379 11.94 -7.28 0.87
N ASN A 380 12.98 -7.71 0.14
CA ASN A 380 13.75 -6.88 -0.77
C ASN A 380 13.16 -6.93 -2.18
N VAL A 381 13.18 -5.77 -2.85
CA VAL A 381 12.81 -5.63 -4.26
C VAL A 381 14.07 -5.41 -5.07
N GLU A 382 14.31 -6.27 -6.05
CA GLU A 382 15.40 -6.16 -7.00
C GLU A 382 14.83 -5.81 -8.38
N ALA A 383 15.37 -4.77 -9.01
CA ALA A 383 15.06 -4.38 -10.37
C ALA A 383 16.20 -4.82 -11.30
N THR A 384 15.86 -5.40 -12.44
CA THR A 384 16.81 -5.93 -13.42
C THR A 384 16.31 -5.69 -14.84
N GLY A 385 17.18 -5.87 -15.84
CA GLY A 385 16.81 -5.66 -17.25
C GLY A 385 16.62 -4.17 -17.57
N GLY A 386 15.73 -3.87 -18.51
CA GLY A 386 15.50 -2.49 -18.98
C GLY A 386 16.16 -2.19 -20.32
N GLU A 387 15.40 -1.62 -21.25
CA GLU A 387 15.89 -1.08 -22.53
C GLU A 387 15.87 0.44 -22.47
N LEU A 388 17.04 1.06 -22.69
CA LEU A 388 17.19 2.51 -22.68
C LEU A 388 16.83 3.11 -24.05
N ARG A 389 15.91 4.06 -24.05
CA ARG A 389 15.60 4.93 -25.18
C ARG A 389 15.86 6.38 -24.78
N VAL A 390 16.77 7.03 -25.51
CA VAL A 390 17.09 8.45 -25.32
C VAL A 390 16.39 9.29 -26.39
N ILE A 391 15.72 10.36 -25.98
CA ILE A 391 15.11 11.36 -26.85
C ILE A 391 15.91 12.66 -26.70
N GLU A 392 16.67 12.99 -27.75
CA GLU A 392 17.50 14.18 -27.83
C GLU A 392 17.54 14.70 -29.29
N PRO A 393 17.22 15.98 -29.54
CA PRO A 393 16.71 16.97 -28.58
C PRO A 393 15.30 16.61 -28.13
N TRP A 394 15.03 16.78 -26.83
CA TRP A 394 13.68 16.62 -26.32
C TRP A 394 12.91 17.94 -26.40
N THR A 395 11.79 17.93 -27.12
CA THR A 395 10.89 19.08 -27.26
C THR A 395 9.47 18.64 -26.92
N VAL A 396 8.77 19.46 -26.14
CA VAL A 396 7.40 19.19 -25.68
C VAL A 396 6.45 20.22 -26.29
N LEU A 397 5.55 19.78 -27.19
CA LEU A 397 4.52 20.63 -27.77
C LEU A 397 3.25 20.63 -26.90
N ASP A 398 2.47 21.71 -26.93
CA ASP A 398 1.22 21.79 -26.16
C ASP A 398 0.19 20.71 -26.54
N GLY A 399 0.21 20.26 -27.80
CA GLY A 399 -0.67 19.19 -28.29
C GLY A 399 -0.33 17.80 -27.75
N ASP A 400 0.89 17.61 -27.23
CA ASP A 400 1.38 16.34 -26.68
C ASP A 400 1.17 16.25 -25.16
N LEU A 401 0.65 17.32 -24.54
CA LEU A 401 0.41 17.40 -23.10
C LEU A 401 -1.06 17.38 -22.77
N VAL A 402 -1.43 16.48 -21.86
CA VAL A 402 -2.72 16.51 -21.17
C VAL A 402 -2.50 17.11 -19.79
N ALA A 403 -3.15 18.24 -19.51
CA ALA A 403 -3.02 18.90 -18.20
C ALA A 403 -3.80 18.11 -17.14
N ILE A 404 -3.07 17.37 -16.30
CA ILE A 404 -3.63 16.54 -15.23
C ILE A 404 -3.60 17.20 -13.84
N GLN A 405 -2.83 18.29 -13.65
CA GLN A 405 -2.67 18.99 -12.36
C GLN A 405 -2.53 20.52 -12.54
N PHE A 406 -3.23 21.30 -11.72
CA PHE A 406 -3.18 22.78 -11.77
C PHE A 406 -2.81 23.39 -10.40
N GLN A 407 -2.02 24.47 -10.41
CA GLN A 407 -1.71 25.26 -9.22
C GLN A 407 -2.22 26.69 -9.42
N TYR A 408 -3.03 27.18 -8.48
CA TYR A 408 -3.59 28.53 -8.52
C TYR A 408 -2.90 29.43 -7.48
N LYS A 409 -2.45 30.62 -7.90
CA LYS A 409 -1.80 31.60 -7.04
C LYS A 409 -2.81 32.65 -6.60
N LEU A 410 -3.09 32.74 -5.30
CA LEU A 410 -4.03 33.70 -4.74
C LEU A 410 -3.53 35.16 -4.93
N PRO A 411 -4.40 36.12 -5.25
CA PRO A 411 -4.02 37.53 -5.37
C PRO A 411 -3.52 38.08 -4.03
N ARG A 412 -2.46 38.89 -4.07
CA ARG A 412 -1.96 39.60 -2.87
C ARG A 412 -2.94 40.71 -2.54
N ILE A 413 -3.52 40.68 -1.34
CA ILE A 413 -4.38 41.75 -0.79
C ILE A 413 -3.49 42.78 -0.10
#